data_AF-A0A8S9K7V0-F1
#
_entry.id   AF-A0A8S9K7V0-F1
#
_cell.length_a   1.000
_cell.length_b   1.000
_cell.length_c   1.000
_cell.angle_alpha   90.00
_cell.angle_beta   90.00
_cell.angle_gamma   90.00
#
_symmetry.space_group_name_H-M   'P 1'
#
loop_
_entity.id
_entity.type
_entity.pdbx_description
1 polymer ?
#
loop_
_entity_poly.entity_id
_entity_poly.type
_entity_poly.pdbx_seq_one_letter_code
_entity_poly.pdbx_strand_id
1 'polypeptide(L)'
;MNEKNQREIQEAARVAVECTRVTGEERPKMKEVAAELEGLRATKTKHQWSDNYPEPEENEHLLGLGILSAQGETSSTGYDSIKNVAILDIEAGR
;
A
#
# COMPACT_ATOMS: atom_id res chain seq x y z
N MET A 1 8.18 -27.96 6.81
CA MET A 1 9.07 -26.98 6.13
C MET A 1 10.07 -27.79 5.31
N ASN A 2 10.21 -27.53 4.01
CA ASN A 2 11.19 -28.24 3.17
C ASN A 2 12.31 -27.25 2.76
N GLU A 3 13.42 -27.75 2.22
CA GLU A 3 14.58 -26.93 1.86
C GLU A 3 14.23 -25.83 0.85
N LYS A 4 13.31 -26.12 -0.09
CA LYS A 4 12.83 -25.15 -1.08
C LYS A 4 12.09 -23.98 -0.41
N ASN A 5 11.14 -24.28 0.47
CA ASN A 5 10.42 -23.27 1.24
C ASN A 5 11.38 -22.47 2.13
N GLN A 6 12.40 -23.11 2.70
CA GLN A 6 13.40 -22.41 3.52
C GLN A 6 14.20 -21.40 2.69
N ARG A 7 14.60 -21.76 1.46
CA ARG A 7 15.30 -20.85 0.54
C ARG A 7 14.43 -19.68 0.12
N GLU A 8 13.16 -19.92 -0.22
CA GLU A 8 12.20 -18.87 -0.59
C GLU A 8 11.98 -17.87 0.57
N ILE A 9 11.86 -18.38 1.80
CA ILE A 9 11.72 -17.54 3.00
C ILE A 9 13.00 -16.73 3.26
N GLN A 10 14.18 -17.34 3.07
CA GLN A 10 15.45 -16.64 3.21
C GLN A 10 15.60 -15.50 2.20
N GLU A 11 15.20 -15.71 0.94
CA GLU A 11 15.27 -14.66 -0.07
C GLU A 11 14.28 -13.55 0.24
N ALA A 12 13.03 -13.87 0.60
CA ALA A 12 12.05 -12.86 1.01
C ALA A 12 12.52 -12.03 2.22
N ALA A 13 13.15 -12.69 3.20
CA ALA A 13 13.73 -12.01 4.36
C ALA A 13 14.89 -11.08 3.96
N ARG A 14 15.72 -11.48 3.00
CA ARG A 14 16.80 -10.64 2.45
C ARG A 14 16.23 -9.38 1.80
N VAL A 15 15.19 -9.49 0.97
CA VAL A 15 14.50 -8.33 0.38
C VAL A 15 13.96 -7.40 1.47
N ALA A 16 13.33 -7.95 2.51
CA ALA A 16 12.81 -7.17 3.63
C ALA A 16 13.91 -6.39 4.36
N VAL A 17 15.08 -7.01 4.59
CA VAL A 17 16.23 -6.33 5.23
C VAL A 17 16.70 -5.15 4.39
N GLU A 18 16.84 -5.28 3.07
CA GLU A 18 17.24 -4.16 2.20
C GLU A 18 16.23 -2.99 2.24
N CYS A 19 14.93 -3.29 2.33
CA CYS A 19 13.90 -2.27 2.50
C CYS A 19 13.99 -1.48 3.81
N THR A 20 14.69 -2.01 4.83
CA THR A 20 14.84 -1.37 6.16
C THR A 20 16.06 -0.46 6.27
N ARG A 21 16.78 -0.20 5.17
CA ARG A 21 17.92 0.73 5.15
C ARG A 21 17.55 2.09 5.77
N VAL A 22 18.44 2.60 6.62
CA VAL A 22 18.21 3.83 7.40
C VAL A 22 18.03 5.02 6.46
N THR A 23 18.94 5.15 5.49
CA THR A 23 18.92 6.15 4.43
C THR A 23 17.86 5.81 3.38
N GLY A 24 17.04 6.78 2.97
CA GLY A 24 15.91 6.52 2.06
C GLY A 24 16.35 6.22 0.62
N GLU A 25 17.41 6.88 0.17
CA GLU A 25 18.00 6.77 -1.17
C GLU A 25 18.63 5.40 -1.42
N GLU A 26 19.01 4.75 -0.32
CA GLU A 26 19.63 3.44 -0.27
C GLU A 26 18.62 2.30 -0.37
N ARG A 27 17.35 2.55 -0.02
CA ARG A 27 16.29 1.53 -0.12
C ARG A 27 16.01 1.21 -1.59
N PRO A 28 15.71 -0.06 -1.91
CA PRO A 28 15.34 -0.46 -3.26
C PRO A 28 14.08 0.27 -3.73
N LYS A 29 13.96 0.48 -5.05
CA LYS A 29 12.73 1.00 -5.64
C LYS A 29 11.64 -0.08 -5.58
N MET A 30 10.38 0.32 -5.41
CA MET A 30 9.27 -0.63 -5.36
C MET A 30 9.17 -1.53 -6.61
N LYS A 31 9.57 -1.02 -7.79
CA LYS A 31 9.67 -1.82 -9.02
C LYS A 31 10.66 -3.00 -8.91
N GLU A 32 11.74 -2.82 -8.16
CA GLU A 32 12.79 -3.83 -7.95
C GLU A 32 12.29 -4.86 -6.93
N VAL A 33 11.72 -4.38 -5.82
CA VAL A 33 11.08 -5.22 -4.80
C VAL A 33 9.98 -6.09 -5.41
N ALA A 34 9.11 -5.53 -6.25
CA ALA A 34 8.04 -6.26 -6.92
C ALA A 34 8.59 -7.35 -7.85
N ALA A 35 9.63 -7.04 -8.64
CA ALA A 35 10.26 -8.00 -9.54
C ALA A 35 10.92 -9.17 -8.79
N GLU A 36 11.63 -8.89 -7.69
CA GLU A 36 12.25 -9.91 -6.85
C GLU A 36 11.21 -10.83 -6.20
N LEU A 37 10.12 -10.26 -5.66
CA LEU A 37 9.05 -11.03 -5.04
C LEU A 37 8.22 -11.82 -6.05
N GLU A 38 8.03 -11.32 -7.27
CA GLU A 38 7.37 -12.06 -8.34
C GLU A 38 8.18 -13.29 -8.76
N GLY A 39 9.51 -13.19 -8.80
CA GLY A 39 10.41 -14.32 -9.01
C GLY A 39 10.25 -15.42 -7.96
N LEU A 40 10.00 -15.04 -6.69
CA LEU A 40 9.74 -15.99 -5.60
C LEU A 40 8.34 -16.62 -5.66
N ARG A 41 7.34 -15.92 -6.23
CA ARG A 41 6.00 -16.48 -6.43
C ARG A 41 5.95 -17.51 -7.56
N ALA A 42 6.74 -17.34 -8.62
CA ALA A 42 6.72 -18.20 -9.80
C ALA A 42 7.11 -19.67 -9.52
N THR A 43 7.83 -19.93 -8.42
CA THR A 43 8.27 -21.29 -8.05
C THR A 43 7.18 -22.11 -7.36
N LYS A 44 6.08 -21.47 -6.94
CA LYS A 44 4.95 -22.11 -6.28
C LYS A 44 3.77 -22.11 -7.24
N THR A 45 3.24 -23.30 -7.52
CA THR A 45 2.05 -23.49 -8.35
C THR A 45 1.01 -22.43 -7.99
N LYS A 46 0.68 -21.56 -8.95
CA LYS A 46 -0.13 -20.33 -8.85
C LYS A 46 -1.46 -20.49 -8.10
N HIS A 47 -1.89 -21.73 -7.89
CA HIS A 47 -3.20 -22.13 -7.40
C HIS A 47 -3.33 -22.23 -5.86
N GLN A 48 -2.26 -22.40 -5.08
CA GLN A 48 -2.43 -22.60 -3.61
C GLN A 48 -2.53 -21.31 -2.79
N TRP A 49 -2.05 -20.16 -3.30
CA TRP A 49 -2.10 -18.90 -2.54
C TRP A 49 -3.45 -18.20 -2.69
N SER A 50 -4.02 -18.18 -3.90
CA SER A 50 -5.28 -17.50 -4.21
C SER A 50 -6.51 -18.14 -3.55
N ASP A 51 -6.48 -19.44 -3.24
CA ASP A 51 -7.61 -20.12 -2.59
C ASP A 51 -7.77 -19.72 -1.10
N ASN A 52 -6.69 -19.24 -0.48
CA ASN A 52 -6.69 -18.85 0.95
C ASN A 52 -6.95 -17.35 1.16
N TYR A 53 -6.81 -16.55 0.11
CA TYR A 53 -7.06 -15.11 0.12
C TYR A 53 -7.58 -14.75 -1.28
N PRO A 54 -8.91 -14.62 -1.46
CA PRO A 54 -9.42 -14.04 -2.70
C PRO A 54 -8.78 -12.67 -2.85
N GLU A 55 -8.14 -12.43 -3.99
CA GLU A 55 -7.62 -11.12 -4.35
C GLU A 55 -8.79 -10.15 -4.25
N PRO A 56 -8.79 -9.16 -3.33
CA PRO A 56 -9.82 -8.15 -3.37
C PRO A 56 -9.66 -7.43 -4.71
N GLU A 57 -10.74 -7.33 -5.48
CA GLU A 57 -10.80 -6.51 -6.67
C GLU A 57 -10.47 -5.06 -6.28
N GLU A 58 -9.19 -4.67 -6.37
CA GLU A 58 -8.67 -3.38 -5.88
C GLU A 58 -9.22 -2.17 -6.66
N ASN A 59 -10.10 -2.40 -7.64
CA ASN A 59 -10.75 -1.41 -8.47
C ASN A 59 -12.19 -1.07 -8.04
N GLU A 60 -12.83 -1.83 -7.15
CA GLU A 60 -14.26 -1.58 -6.83
C GLU A 60 -14.49 -0.49 -5.77
N HIS A 61 -13.49 -0.19 -4.93
CA HIS A 61 -13.63 0.79 -3.84
C HIS A 61 -13.05 2.18 -4.14
N LEU A 62 -12.56 2.44 -5.36
CA LEU A 62 -12.05 3.76 -5.75
C LEU A 62 -13.16 4.74 -6.19
N LEU A 63 -14.44 4.32 -6.19
CA LEU A 63 -15.60 5.15 -6.53
C LEU A 63 -16.47 5.42 -5.30
N GLY A 64 -15.91 6.15 -4.34
CA GLY A 64 -16.60 6.61 -3.14
C GLY A 64 -16.78 8.13 -3.07
N LEU A 65 -16.90 8.84 -4.21
CA LEU A 65 -17.20 10.28 -4.20
C LEU A 65 -18.71 10.52 -4.10
N GLY A 66 -19.28 10.28 -2.92
CA GLY A 66 -20.63 10.68 -2.56
C GLY A 66 -20.62 12.05 -1.91
N ILE A 67 -20.88 13.10 -2.69
CA ILE A 67 -21.02 14.48 -2.20
C ILE A 67 -22.25 14.53 -1.26
N LEU A 68 -22.03 14.67 0.05
CA LEU A 68 -23.11 14.92 1.01
C LEU A 68 -23.44 16.41 1.00
N SER A 69 -24.59 16.73 0.41
CA SER A 69 -25.20 18.07 0.39
C SER A 69 -25.41 18.58 1.82
N ALA A 70 -24.86 19.76 2.12
CA ALA A 70 -24.97 20.41 3.42
C ALA A 70 -26.35 21.06 3.59
N GLN A 71 -27.09 20.66 4.61
CA GLN A 71 -28.12 21.50 5.23
C GLN A 71 -28.35 21.07 6.67
N GLY A 72 -28.13 22.00 7.61
CA GLY A 72 -28.50 21.82 9.01
C GLY A 72 -27.50 22.45 9.99
N GLU A 73 -27.59 23.77 10.15
CA GLU A 73 -27.06 24.48 11.32
C GLU A 73 -27.67 23.88 12.60
N THR A 74 -26.89 23.38 13.56
CA THR A 74 -27.21 23.48 15.00
C THR A 74 -25.97 23.25 15.87
N SER A 75 -25.57 24.33 16.54
CA SER A 75 -25.04 24.46 17.90
C SER A 75 -24.20 23.33 18.56
N SER A 76 -22.95 23.70 18.86
CA SER A 76 -22.27 23.50 20.15
C SER A 76 -21.96 22.06 20.62
N THR A 77 -20.73 21.59 20.37
CA THR A 77 -19.69 21.34 21.41
C THR A 77 -18.41 20.72 20.81
N GLY A 78 -17.30 21.45 20.87
CA GLY A 78 -16.02 20.91 21.38
C GLY A 78 -15.17 19.92 20.55
N TYR A 79 -15.29 19.84 19.23
CA TYR A 79 -14.27 19.20 18.38
C TYR A 79 -13.98 20.11 17.17
N ASP A 80 -12.74 20.58 17.03
CA ASP A 80 -12.29 21.25 15.81
C ASP A 80 -12.01 20.18 14.75
N SER A 81 -13.09 19.64 14.19
CA SER A 81 -13.03 18.79 13.01
C SER A 81 -12.52 19.63 11.85
N ILE A 82 -11.35 19.25 11.33
CA ILE A 82 -10.71 19.86 10.16
C ILE A 82 -11.76 20.02 9.06
N LYS A 83 -12.19 21.27 8.84
CA LYS A 83 -12.95 21.64 7.65
C LYS A 83 -11.99 21.46 6.48
N ASN A 84 -12.21 20.42 5.68
CA ASN A 84 -11.50 20.22 4.42
C ASN A 84 -11.85 21.36 3.46
N VAL A 85 -11.15 22.49 3.57
CA VAL A 85 -11.08 23.50 2.52
C VAL A 85 -9.81 23.20 1.75
N ALA A 86 -9.95 22.69 0.53
CA ALA A 86 -8.82 22.54 -0.38
C ALA A 86 -8.37 23.95 -0.82
N ILE A 87 -7.37 24.52 -0.15
CA ILE A 87 -6.60 25.64 -0.67
C ILE A 87 -5.31 25.05 -1.23
N LEU A 88 -5.30 24.81 -2.55
CA LEU A 88 -4.08 24.52 -3.30
C LEU A 88 -3.43 25.87 -3.66
N ASP A 89 -2.57 26.38 -2.80
CA ASP A 89 -1.62 27.42 -3.22
C ASP A 89 -0.44 26.72 -3.90
N ILE A 90 -0.55 26.54 -5.22
CA ILE A 90 0.59 26.18 -6.07
C ILE A 90 1.44 27.44 -6.22
N GLU A 91 2.44 27.62 -5.37
CA GLU A 91 3.49 28.61 -5.63
C GLU A 91 4.62 27.95 -6.43
N ALA A 92 4.80 28.45 -7.65
CA ALA A 92 5.80 27.99 -8.59
C ALA A 92 7.22 28.35 -8.13
N GLY A 93 8.09 27.35 -8.02
CA GLY A 93 9.52 27.37 -8.36
C GLY A 93 10.45 28.42 -7.72
N ARG A 94 11.50 27.92 -7.05
CA ARG A 94 12.90 28.15 -7.46
C ARG A 94 13.76 26.95 -7.10
#